data_AF-A0A8I0FAZ6-F1
#
_entry.id   AF-A0A8I0FAZ6-F1
#
_cell.length_a   1.000
_cell.length_b   1.000
_cell.length_c   1.000
_cell.angle_alpha   90.00
_cell.angle_beta   90.00
_cell.angle_gamma   90.00
#
_symmetry.space_group_name_H-M   'P 1'
#
loop_
_entity.id
_entity.type
_entity.pdbx_description
1 polymer ?
#
loop_
_entity_poly.entity_id
_entity_poly.type
_entity_poly.pdbx_seq_one_letter_code
_entity_poly.pdbx_strand_id
1 'polypeptide(L)'
;ALNGEDIVSFERDDLHRETLRHYANGLSQQQRYDEVGRLTQQLMLNGHDKGYQAQTQNNAIQHTNQLIERLYHYDKTGELTLIKDTRRGAIHYKYDPVGRLLEATSKLGKETFNFDPASNILDRYNSTKEQSSQHTATEKGLGYNRLVNNIVQEYLDQQYQYDAFGQLIRQKSSQGDLNLEWDVLGRLVRSRNNQYTADYRYDALGRRIQKR
;
A
#
# COMPACT_ATOMS: atom_id res chain seq x y z
N ALA A 1 16.05 -22.77 18.95
CA ALA A 1 16.14 -21.36 19.40
C ALA A 1 16.96 -21.31 20.69
N LEU A 2 17.73 -20.24 20.94
CA LEU A 2 18.78 -20.15 21.96
C LEU A 2 18.25 -19.86 23.40
N ASN A 3 16.92 -19.81 23.63
CA ASN A 3 16.34 -19.42 24.91
C ASN A 3 15.09 -20.23 25.33
N GLY A 4 14.67 -21.23 24.54
CA GLY A 4 13.48 -22.06 24.86
C GLY A 4 12.12 -21.36 24.78
N GLU A 5 12.04 -20.04 24.59
CA GLU A 5 10.80 -19.33 24.30
C GLU A 5 10.62 -19.15 22.78
N ASP A 6 9.57 -19.73 22.23
CA ASP A 6 9.19 -19.54 20.83
C ASP A 6 8.74 -18.08 20.62
N ILE A 7 9.50 -17.36 19.79
CA ILE A 7 9.27 -15.94 19.50
C ILE A 7 8.07 -15.76 18.54
N VAL A 8 7.85 -16.74 17.67
CA VAL A 8 6.72 -16.83 16.73
C VAL A 8 6.45 -18.31 16.44
N SER A 9 5.18 -18.69 16.40
CA SER A 9 4.72 -19.98 15.87
C SER A 9 3.63 -19.75 14.83
N PHE A 10 3.41 -20.72 13.95
CA PHE A 10 2.34 -20.69 12.95
C PHE A 10 1.79 -22.09 12.69
N GLU A 11 0.53 -22.15 12.31
CA GLU A 11 -0.14 -23.34 11.78
C GLU A 11 -0.44 -23.15 10.30
N ARG A 12 -0.57 -24.26 9.59
CA ARG A 12 -0.92 -24.27 8.17
C ARG A 12 -2.02 -25.27 7.88
N ASP A 13 -2.78 -25.00 6.83
CA ASP A 13 -3.66 -26.00 6.23
C ASP A 13 -2.89 -26.98 5.33
N ASP A 14 -3.62 -27.96 4.77
CA ASP A 14 -3.08 -29.01 3.89
C ASP A 14 -2.51 -28.45 2.57
N LEU A 15 -2.88 -27.23 2.20
CA LEU A 15 -2.31 -26.50 1.06
C LEU A 15 -1.10 -25.64 1.47
N HIS A 16 -0.59 -25.83 2.68
CA HIS A 16 0.54 -25.12 3.27
C HIS A 16 0.34 -23.59 3.37
N ARG A 17 -0.91 -23.13 3.46
CA ARG A 17 -1.24 -21.72 3.71
C ARG A 17 -1.33 -21.49 5.21
N GLU A 18 -0.80 -20.36 5.68
CA GLU A 18 -0.82 -20.00 7.11
C GLU A 18 -2.25 -19.71 7.57
N THR A 19 -2.74 -20.44 8.58
CA THR A 19 -4.10 -20.27 9.12
C THR A 19 -4.09 -19.59 10.49
N LEU A 20 -2.99 -19.72 11.22
CA LEU A 20 -2.81 -19.17 12.56
C LEU A 20 -1.36 -18.76 12.74
N ARG A 21 -1.14 -17.61 13.37
CA ARG A 21 0.18 -17.15 13.83
C ARG A 21 0.06 -16.62 15.24
N HIS A 22 1.00 -17.00 16.09
CA HIS A 22 1.15 -16.46 17.43
C HIS A 22 2.41 -15.61 17.51
N TYR A 23 2.29 -14.46 18.16
CA TYR A 23 3.37 -13.52 18.39
C TYR A 23 3.80 -13.59 19.87
N ALA A 24 5.08 -13.36 20.15
CA ALA A 24 5.63 -13.32 21.51
C ALA A 24 4.91 -12.33 22.46
N ASN A 25 4.22 -11.32 21.92
CA ASN A 25 3.50 -10.31 22.70
C ASN A 25 2.07 -10.72 23.09
N GLY A 26 1.69 -12.00 22.93
CA GLY A 26 0.37 -12.52 23.28
C GLY A 26 -0.73 -12.20 22.26
N LEU A 27 -0.35 -11.61 21.12
CA LEU A 27 -1.25 -11.47 19.98
C LEU A 27 -1.26 -12.75 19.15
N SER A 28 -2.41 -13.01 18.55
CA SER A 28 -2.55 -14.05 17.53
C SER A 28 -3.26 -13.50 16.31
N GLN A 29 -2.92 -14.01 15.15
CA GLN A 29 -3.57 -13.71 13.88
C GLN A 29 -4.15 -14.99 13.30
N GLN A 30 -5.45 -14.98 12.99
CA GLN A 30 -6.11 -16.06 12.26
C GLN A 30 -6.44 -15.62 10.84
N GLN A 31 -6.33 -16.54 9.89
CA GLN A 31 -6.65 -16.35 8.48
C GLN A 31 -7.57 -17.46 7.99
N ARG A 32 -8.54 -17.11 7.16
CA ARG A 32 -9.40 -18.05 6.44
C ARG A 32 -9.35 -17.77 4.97
N TYR A 33 -9.42 -18.84 4.18
CA TYR A 33 -9.38 -18.79 2.72
C TYR A 33 -10.63 -19.45 2.15
N ASP A 34 -11.03 -19.04 0.96
CA ASP A 34 -11.99 -19.80 0.18
C ASP A 34 -11.32 -21.01 -0.54
N GLU A 35 -12.13 -21.76 -1.27
CA GLU A 35 -11.71 -22.98 -1.98
C GLU A 35 -10.64 -22.72 -3.03
N VAL A 36 -10.61 -21.52 -3.62
CA VAL A 36 -9.60 -21.11 -4.62
C VAL A 36 -8.40 -20.40 -3.98
N GLY A 37 -8.36 -20.31 -2.64
CA GLY A 37 -7.22 -19.80 -1.88
C GLY A 37 -7.14 -18.29 -1.70
N ARG A 38 -8.24 -17.56 -1.93
CA ARG A 38 -8.31 -16.13 -1.62
C ARG A 38 -8.69 -15.92 -0.17
N LEU A 39 -8.08 -14.92 0.47
CA LEU A 39 -8.32 -14.60 1.89
C LEU A 39 -9.75 -14.09 2.09
N THR A 40 -10.56 -14.72 2.91
CA THR A 40 -11.95 -14.32 3.21
C THR A 40 -12.08 -13.62 4.57
N GLN A 41 -11.21 -13.96 5.52
CA GLN A 41 -11.22 -13.38 6.86
C GLN A 41 -9.80 -13.26 7.41
N GLN A 42 -9.54 -12.15 8.10
CA GLN A 42 -8.37 -11.97 8.94
C GLN A 42 -8.80 -11.45 10.30
N LEU A 43 -8.35 -12.11 11.36
CA LEU A 43 -8.71 -11.80 12.74
C LEU A 43 -7.45 -11.58 13.57
N MET A 44 -7.35 -10.45 14.28
CA MET A 44 -6.35 -10.23 15.32
C MET A 44 -7.00 -10.44 16.67
N LEU A 45 -6.41 -11.32 17.46
CA LEU A 45 -6.86 -11.71 18.79
C LEU A 45 -5.83 -11.27 19.83
N ASN A 46 -6.30 -10.88 21.00
CA ASN A 46 -5.49 -10.79 22.20
C ASN A 46 -5.89 -11.92 23.14
N GLY A 47 -4.93 -12.74 23.52
CA GLY A 47 -5.19 -13.85 24.43
C GLY A 47 -4.05 -14.84 24.48
N HIS A 48 -2.99 -14.49 25.20
CA HIS A 48 -2.13 -15.46 25.87
C HIS A 48 -1.56 -14.81 27.14
N ASP A 49 -1.94 -15.35 28.31
CA ASP A 49 -1.15 -15.17 29.52
C ASP A 49 0.14 -15.98 29.33
N LYS A 50 1.19 -15.28 28.90
CA LYS A 50 2.56 -15.79 28.73
C LYS A 50 2.70 -16.80 27.57
N GLY A 51 3.83 -16.68 26.88
CA GLY A 51 4.10 -17.38 25.61
C GLY A 51 3.80 -18.86 25.63
N TYR A 52 3.50 -19.38 24.43
CA TYR A 52 3.40 -20.79 24.03
C TYR A 52 3.81 -21.81 25.12
N GLN A 53 2.95 -22.05 26.11
CA GLN A 53 3.03 -23.27 26.89
C GLN A 53 2.23 -24.31 26.13
N ALA A 54 2.95 -25.23 25.51
CA ALA A 54 2.42 -26.44 24.92
C ALA A 54 1.75 -27.28 26.02
N GLN A 55 0.51 -26.93 26.39
CA GLN A 55 -0.36 -27.79 27.18
C GLN A 55 -1.41 -28.39 26.25
N THR A 56 -1.04 -29.57 25.78
CA THR A 56 -1.89 -30.73 25.58
C THR A 56 -3.31 -30.58 26.12
N GLN A 57 -4.26 -30.72 25.21
CA GLN A 57 -5.65 -31.12 25.44
C GLN A 57 -6.51 -30.13 26.25
N ASN A 58 -7.37 -29.43 25.50
CA ASN A 58 -8.54 -28.67 25.95
C ASN A 58 -8.28 -27.41 26.79
N ASN A 59 -8.85 -26.29 26.32
CA ASN A 59 -9.15 -25.03 27.04
C ASN A 59 -8.12 -23.87 26.99
N ALA A 60 -7.96 -23.24 25.82
CA ALA A 60 -7.40 -21.88 25.75
C ALA A 60 -8.24 -20.88 24.91
N ILE A 61 -9.56 -21.10 24.78
CA ILE A 61 -10.48 -20.12 24.15
C ILE A 61 -11.45 -19.51 25.19
N GLN A 62 -11.06 -19.42 26.47
CA GLN A 62 -11.97 -18.84 27.49
C GLN A 62 -11.86 -17.31 27.60
N HIS A 63 -10.77 -16.69 27.16
CA HIS A 63 -10.60 -15.22 27.21
C HIS A 63 -9.83 -14.66 26.01
N THR A 64 -10.27 -14.94 24.78
CA THR A 64 -9.75 -14.26 23.58
C THR A 64 -10.58 -13.02 23.28
N ASN A 65 -9.97 -11.84 23.36
CA ASN A 65 -10.60 -10.60 22.91
C ASN A 65 -10.27 -10.36 21.44
N GLN A 66 -11.30 -10.27 20.60
CA GLN A 66 -11.16 -9.83 19.20
C GLN A 66 -10.75 -8.36 19.17
N LEU A 67 -9.56 -8.08 18.63
CA LEU A 67 -9.04 -6.72 18.49
C LEU A 67 -9.47 -6.10 17.16
N ILE A 68 -9.25 -6.82 16.06
CA ILE A 68 -9.50 -6.35 14.69
C ILE A 68 -10.00 -7.52 13.87
N GLU A 69 -11.04 -7.30 13.08
CA GLU A 69 -11.48 -8.24 12.04
C GLU A 69 -11.55 -7.53 10.70
N ARG A 70 -11.12 -8.26 9.66
CA ARG A 70 -11.29 -7.91 8.26
C ARG A 70 -12.01 -9.03 7.55
N LEU A 71 -13.12 -8.71 6.90
CA LEU A 71 -13.83 -9.61 5.98
C LEU A 71 -13.63 -9.14 4.55
N TYR A 72 -13.23 -10.06 3.68
CA TYR A 72 -12.96 -9.81 2.28
C TYR A 72 -14.05 -10.49 1.46
N HIS A 73 -14.67 -9.74 0.55
CA HIS A 73 -15.71 -10.26 -0.33
C HIS A 73 -15.23 -10.13 -1.77
N TYR A 74 -15.44 -11.20 -2.54
CA TYR A 74 -15.11 -11.26 -3.94
C TYR A 74 -16.40 -11.46 -4.74
N ASP A 75 -16.42 -10.95 -5.97
CA ASP A 75 -17.47 -11.31 -6.91
C ASP A 75 -17.20 -12.66 -7.60
N LYS A 76 -18.01 -12.97 -8.60
CA LYS A 76 -17.93 -14.23 -9.35
C LYS A 76 -16.73 -14.29 -10.30
N THR A 77 -16.20 -13.15 -10.75
CA THR A 77 -14.98 -13.08 -11.58
C THR A 77 -13.73 -13.15 -10.70
N GLY A 78 -13.90 -12.90 -9.41
CA GLY A 78 -12.92 -13.07 -8.36
C GLY A 78 -12.20 -11.81 -7.94
N GLU A 79 -12.78 -10.67 -8.28
CA GLU A 79 -12.29 -9.35 -7.94
C GLU A 79 -12.76 -8.98 -6.54
N LEU A 80 -11.89 -8.30 -5.78
CA LEU A 80 -12.16 -7.90 -4.40
C LEU A 80 -13.15 -6.74 -4.38
N THR A 81 -14.41 -6.97 -4.04
CA THR A 81 -15.45 -5.93 -4.07
C THR A 81 -15.62 -5.19 -2.75
N LEU A 82 -15.25 -5.80 -1.62
CA LEU A 82 -15.44 -5.20 -0.31
C LEU A 82 -14.44 -5.72 0.72
N ILE A 83 -13.82 -4.79 1.45
CA ILE A 83 -13.17 -5.05 2.74
C ILE A 83 -14.04 -4.44 3.85
N LYS A 84 -14.53 -5.24 4.79
CA LYS A 84 -15.13 -4.75 6.04
C LYS A 84 -14.07 -4.83 7.14
N ASP A 85 -13.49 -3.70 7.54
CA ASP A 85 -12.50 -3.63 8.63
C ASP A 85 -13.16 -3.01 9.88
N THR A 86 -13.12 -3.69 11.03
CA THR A 86 -13.77 -3.21 12.26
C THR A 86 -13.20 -1.89 12.79
N ARG A 87 -11.98 -1.52 12.41
CA ARG A 87 -11.30 -0.29 12.82
C ARG A 87 -11.37 0.80 11.75
N ARG A 88 -11.17 0.45 10.48
CA ARG A 88 -11.11 1.41 9.35
C ARG A 88 -12.46 1.63 8.68
N GLY A 89 -13.45 0.79 8.93
CA GLY A 89 -14.73 0.80 8.24
C GLY A 89 -14.69 0.01 6.93
N ALA A 90 -15.77 0.08 6.17
CA ALA A 90 -15.89 -0.59 4.88
C ALA A 90 -15.15 0.17 3.76
N ILE A 91 -14.53 -0.58 2.86
CA ILE A 91 -13.96 -0.08 1.59
C ILE A 91 -14.57 -0.90 0.46
N HIS A 92 -15.27 -0.23 -0.46
CA HIS A 92 -15.90 -0.85 -1.61
C HIS A 92 -15.08 -0.58 -2.87
N TYR A 93 -14.99 -1.57 -3.75
CA TYR A 93 -14.30 -1.47 -5.02
C TYR A 93 -15.26 -1.77 -6.17
N LYS A 94 -15.03 -1.12 -7.31
CA LYS A 94 -15.69 -1.43 -8.58
C LYS A 94 -14.66 -1.54 -9.67
N TYR A 95 -14.92 -2.43 -10.62
CA TYR A 95 -14.04 -2.73 -11.72
C TYR A 95 -14.78 -2.58 -13.05
N ASP A 96 -14.02 -2.41 -14.12
CA ASP A 96 -14.53 -2.52 -15.47
C ASP A 96 -14.58 -4.01 -15.92
N PRO A 97 -15.19 -4.32 -17.07
CA PRO A 97 -15.32 -5.71 -17.53
C PRO A 97 -14.00 -6.46 -17.80
N VAL A 98 -12.86 -5.75 -17.84
CA VAL A 98 -11.53 -6.35 -18.03
C VAL A 98 -10.71 -6.33 -16.74
N GLY A 99 -11.34 -6.01 -15.60
CA GLY A 99 -10.79 -6.09 -14.25
C GLY A 99 -9.92 -4.92 -13.82
N ARG A 100 -10.04 -3.77 -14.49
CA ARG A 100 -9.35 -2.54 -14.07
C ARG A 100 -10.19 -1.82 -13.02
N LEU A 101 -9.56 -1.39 -11.94
CA LEU A 101 -10.23 -0.70 -10.82
C LEU A 101 -10.80 0.65 -11.29
N LEU A 102 -12.11 0.85 -11.23
CA LEU A 102 -12.80 2.10 -11.56
C LEU A 102 -13.05 2.99 -10.36
N GLU A 103 -13.30 2.41 -9.18
CA GLU A 103 -13.71 3.15 -7.99
C GLU A 103 -13.23 2.45 -6.73
N ALA A 104 -12.72 3.23 -5.77
CA ALA A 104 -12.50 2.81 -4.39
C ALA A 104 -13.20 3.80 -3.44
N THR A 105 -14.17 3.31 -2.66
CA THR A 105 -15.01 4.14 -1.80
C THR A 105 -14.87 3.72 -0.35
N SER A 106 -14.43 4.65 0.50
CA SER A 106 -14.27 4.46 1.95
C SER A 106 -14.97 5.60 2.72
N LYS A 107 -14.93 5.54 4.05
CA LYS A 107 -15.39 6.64 4.91
C LYS A 107 -14.61 7.96 4.72
N LEU A 108 -13.40 7.89 4.14
CA LEU A 108 -12.55 9.06 3.90
C LEU A 108 -12.86 9.74 2.57
N GLY A 109 -13.61 9.08 1.68
CA GLY A 109 -13.92 9.61 0.35
C GLY A 109 -13.99 8.53 -0.71
N LYS A 110 -14.18 9.01 -1.95
CA LYS A 110 -14.29 8.20 -3.16
C LYS A 110 -13.18 8.57 -4.13
N GLU A 111 -12.38 7.60 -4.50
CA GLU A 111 -11.39 7.67 -5.57
C GLU A 111 -11.99 7.04 -6.83
N THR A 112 -11.77 7.63 -8.00
CA THR A 112 -12.13 6.97 -9.27
C THR A 112 -10.98 7.03 -10.25
N PHE A 113 -10.92 6.02 -11.10
CA PHE A 113 -9.90 5.84 -12.11
C PHE A 113 -10.57 5.67 -13.46
N ASN A 114 -10.00 6.32 -14.46
CA ASN A 114 -10.39 6.18 -15.85
C ASN A 114 -9.18 5.62 -16.60
N PHE A 115 -9.38 4.97 -17.74
CA PHE A 115 -8.29 4.39 -18.51
C PHE A 115 -8.49 4.64 -20.00
N ASP A 116 -7.38 4.82 -20.71
CA ASP A 116 -7.38 4.76 -22.16
C ASP A 116 -7.48 3.30 -22.66
N PRO A 117 -7.66 3.07 -23.98
CA PRO A 117 -7.70 1.72 -24.54
C PRO A 117 -6.40 0.92 -24.36
N ALA A 118 -5.27 1.58 -24.14
CA ALA A 118 -3.98 0.95 -23.84
C ALA A 118 -3.79 0.66 -22.33
N SER A 119 -4.83 0.89 -21.51
CA SER A 119 -4.85 0.72 -20.05
C SER A 119 -3.92 1.65 -19.27
N ASN A 120 -3.57 2.80 -19.83
CA ASN A 120 -2.98 3.87 -19.06
C ASN A 120 -4.11 4.61 -18.32
N ILE A 121 -3.90 4.97 -17.05
CA ILE A 121 -4.87 5.78 -16.29
C ILE A 121 -5.05 7.16 -16.96
N LEU A 122 -6.26 7.67 -17.01
CA LEU A 122 -6.57 9.02 -17.46
C LEU A 122 -6.74 9.91 -16.24
N ASP A 123 -5.90 10.93 -16.13
CA ASP A 123 -5.92 11.85 -15.00
C ASP A 123 -7.15 12.77 -15.08
N ARG A 124 -7.94 12.80 -13.99
CA ARG A 124 -9.11 13.69 -13.90
C ARG A 124 -8.69 15.16 -13.73
N TYR A 125 -7.45 15.41 -13.31
CA TYR A 125 -6.95 16.77 -13.04
C TYR A 125 -6.79 17.63 -14.30
N ASN A 126 -6.69 17.01 -15.49
CA ASN A 126 -6.59 17.74 -16.75
C ASN A 126 -7.95 18.01 -17.42
N SER A 127 -9.02 17.26 -17.10
CA SER A 127 -10.32 17.45 -17.76
C SER A 127 -11.04 18.73 -17.34
N THR A 128 -10.71 19.32 -16.18
CA THR A 128 -11.27 20.61 -15.74
C THR A 128 -10.50 21.82 -16.26
N LYS A 129 -9.26 21.65 -16.73
CA LYS A 129 -8.49 22.74 -17.37
C LYS A 129 -8.71 22.83 -18.88
N GLU A 130 -9.15 21.76 -19.54
CA GLU A 130 -9.40 21.80 -20.98
C GLU A 130 -10.64 22.62 -21.40
N GLN A 131 -11.53 22.98 -20.46
CA GLN A 131 -12.60 23.96 -20.75
C GLN A 131 -12.18 25.42 -20.51
N SER A 132 -10.97 25.67 -20.00
CA SER A 132 -10.44 27.02 -19.84
C SER A 132 -8.96 27.05 -20.20
N SER A 133 -8.71 27.44 -21.44
CA SER A 133 -7.41 27.83 -22.03
C SER A 133 -6.80 26.76 -22.93
N GLN A 134 -6.81 27.11 -24.22
CA GLN A 134 -5.79 26.71 -25.19
C GLN A 134 -4.40 26.78 -24.53
N HIS A 135 -3.85 25.64 -24.15
CA HIS A 135 -2.41 25.50 -23.95
C HIS A 135 -1.93 24.34 -24.81
N THR A 136 -1.62 24.68 -26.06
CA THR A 136 -0.66 23.95 -26.89
C THR A 136 0.67 23.85 -26.14
N ALA A 137 0.84 22.80 -25.35
CA ALA A 137 2.17 22.33 -24.97
C ALA A 137 2.71 21.51 -26.13
N THR A 138 3.42 22.21 -27.00
CA THR A 138 4.26 21.68 -28.07
C THR A 138 4.93 20.36 -27.70
N GLU A 139 4.58 19.31 -28.45
CA GLU A 139 5.43 18.16 -28.69
C GLU A 139 6.79 18.63 -29.23
N LYS A 140 7.78 18.77 -28.36
CA LYS A 140 9.19 18.84 -28.78
C LYS A 140 10.07 18.13 -27.78
N GLY A 141 10.52 16.94 -28.18
CA GLY A 141 11.81 16.40 -27.77
C GLY A 141 11.75 15.28 -26.74
N LEU A 142 11.78 14.05 -27.26
CA LEU A 142 12.31 12.82 -26.66
C LEU A 142 11.57 12.25 -25.43
N GLY A 143 10.86 11.15 -25.68
CA GLY A 143 10.58 10.12 -24.67
C GLY A 143 9.11 10.04 -24.30
N TYR A 144 8.43 9.01 -24.81
CA TYR A 144 7.16 8.54 -24.31
C TYR A 144 7.16 8.49 -22.78
N ASN A 145 6.44 9.39 -22.13
CA ASN A 145 6.28 9.36 -20.69
C ASN A 145 5.15 8.38 -20.35
N ARG A 146 5.47 7.08 -20.42
CA ARG A 146 4.54 5.96 -20.19
C ARG A 146 4.14 5.79 -18.71
N LEU A 147 4.65 6.66 -17.83
CA LEU A 147 4.45 6.61 -16.38
C LEU A 147 3.66 7.80 -15.82
N VAL A 148 3.37 8.86 -16.60
CA VAL A 148 2.65 10.07 -16.12
C VAL A 148 1.28 9.74 -15.52
N ASN A 149 0.74 8.60 -15.90
CA ASN A 149 -0.62 8.21 -15.60
C ASN A 149 -0.73 7.33 -14.35
N ASN A 150 0.36 6.70 -13.87
CA ASN A 150 0.36 5.80 -12.70
C ASN A 150 1.02 6.41 -11.46
N ILE A 151 1.17 7.74 -11.41
CA ILE A 151 1.79 8.45 -10.30
C ILE A 151 0.73 9.18 -9.47
N VAL A 152 0.78 9.02 -8.16
CA VAL A 152 -0.10 9.75 -7.22
C VAL A 152 0.30 11.21 -7.28
N GLN A 153 -0.57 12.09 -7.80
CA GLN A 153 -0.32 13.54 -7.81
C GLN A 153 -0.94 14.25 -6.60
N GLU A 154 -2.01 13.69 -6.03
CA GLU A 154 -2.67 14.22 -4.83
C GLU A 154 -3.20 13.08 -3.96
N TYR A 155 -2.99 13.18 -2.64
CA TYR A 155 -3.54 12.25 -1.66
C TYR A 155 -3.73 12.95 -0.33
N LEU A 156 -4.97 13.04 0.14
CA LEU A 156 -5.36 13.89 1.27
C LEU A 156 -4.91 15.34 1.01
N ASP A 157 -4.29 16.01 1.99
CA ASP A 157 -3.76 17.37 1.87
C ASP A 157 -2.32 17.41 1.33
N GLN A 158 -1.95 16.44 0.49
CA GLN A 158 -0.59 16.31 -0.03
C GLN A 158 -0.57 16.29 -1.56
N GLN A 159 0.35 17.03 -2.14
CA GLN A 159 0.55 17.11 -3.59
C GLN A 159 1.95 16.61 -3.96
N TYR A 160 2.08 15.89 -5.05
CA TYR A 160 3.31 15.24 -5.47
C TYR A 160 3.65 15.62 -6.90
N GLN A 161 4.93 15.82 -7.17
CA GLN A 161 5.47 16.17 -8.49
C GLN A 161 6.62 15.25 -8.82
N TYR A 162 6.69 14.82 -10.08
CA TYR A 162 7.65 13.81 -10.56
C TYR A 162 8.41 14.33 -11.78
N ASP A 163 9.61 13.80 -12.00
CA ASP A 163 10.37 14.04 -13.23
C ASP A 163 9.87 13.16 -14.40
N ALA A 164 10.51 13.31 -15.57
CA ALA A 164 10.16 12.55 -16.77
C ALA A 164 10.39 11.03 -16.65
N PHE A 165 11.13 10.58 -15.63
CA PHE A 165 11.39 9.18 -15.33
C PHE A 165 10.47 8.64 -14.23
N GLY A 166 9.54 9.45 -13.73
CA GLY A 166 8.60 9.07 -12.66
C GLY A 166 9.20 9.12 -11.25
N GLN A 167 10.33 9.80 -11.07
CA GLN A 167 10.95 9.96 -9.74
C GLN A 167 10.34 11.16 -9.03
N LEU A 168 9.98 11.01 -7.76
CA LEU A 168 9.39 12.09 -6.96
C LEU A 168 10.41 13.23 -6.79
N ILE A 169 10.09 14.44 -7.25
CA ILE A 169 10.93 15.63 -7.11
C ILE A 169 10.39 16.64 -6.09
N ARG A 170 9.08 16.61 -5.81
CA ARG A 170 8.47 17.45 -4.77
C ARG A 170 7.25 16.80 -4.15
N GLN A 171 7.13 16.91 -2.84
CA GLN A 171 5.93 16.60 -2.08
C GLN A 171 5.56 17.84 -1.26
N LYS A 172 4.38 18.41 -1.48
CA LYS A 172 3.80 19.48 -0.67
C LYS A 172 2.86 18.90 0.35
N SER A 173 2.84 19.47 1.55
CA SER A 173 1.87 19.13 2.57
C SER A 173 1.56 20.36 3.44
N SER A 174 0.50 20.30 4.23
CA SER A 174 0.22 21.31 5.27
C SER A 174 1.34 21.47 6.29
N GLN A 175 2.22 20.47 6.43
CA GLN A 175 3.38 20.47 7.34
C GLN A 175 4.67 21.00 6.69
N GLY A 176 4.63 21.34 5.39
CA GLY A 176 5.76 21.84 4.62
C GLY A 176 6.10 20.99 3.40
N ASP A 177 7.03 21.52 2.62
CA ASP A 177 7.44 20.94 1.35
C ASP A 177 8.71 20.10 1.51
N LEU A 178 8.75 18.95 0.83
CA LEU A 178 9.92 18.11 0.62
C LEU A 178 10.30 18.20 -0.86
N ASN A 179 11.56 18.51 -1.14
CA ASN A 179 12.15 18.53 -2.47
C ASN A 179 13.23 17.46 -2.56
N LEU A 180 13.30 16.75 -3.68
CA LEU A 180 14.21 15.64 -3.92
C LEU A 180 14.91 15.84 -5.27
N GLU A 181 16.22 15.58 -5.29
CA GLU A 181 17.04 15.63 -6.51
C GLU A 181 17.69 14.28 -6.74
N TRP A 182 17.67 13.82 -7.99
CA TRP A 182 18.17 12.52 -8.42
C TRP A 182 19.30 12.70 -9.43
N ASP A 183 20.27 11.79 -9.45
CA ASP A 183 21.24 11.73 -10.53
C ASP A 183 20.71 10.94 -11.74
N VAL A 184 21.49 10.94 -12.82
CA VAL A 184 21.16 10.26 -14.09
C VAL A 184 21.01 8.73 -13.96
N LEU A 185 21.48 8.14 -12.86
CA LEU A 185 21.34 6.71 -12.57
C LEU A 185 20.14 6.43 -11.64
N GLY A 186 19.33 7.45 -11.35
CA GLY A 186 18.14 7.33 -10.49
C GLY A 186 18.46 7.25 -9.00
N ARG A 187 19.62 7.76 -8.56
CA ARG A 187 20.02 7.75 -7.14
C ARG A 187 19.75 9.11 -6.51
N LEU A 188 19.15 9.12 -5.32
CA LEU A 188 18.85 10.36 -4.60
C LEU A 188 20.14 11.07 -4.19
N VAL A 189 20.39 12.26 -4.72
CA VAL A 189 21.58 13.07 -4.40
C VAL A 189 21.30 14.20 -3.42
N ARG A 190 20.04 14.68 -3.34
CA ARG A 190 19.65 15.66 -2.33
C ARG A 190 18.22 15.46 -1.86
N SER A 191 17.99 15.70 -0.58
CA SER A 191 16.67 15.88 0.02
C SER A 191 16.63 17.17 0.82
N ARG A 192 15.59 17.98 0.64
CA ARG A 192 15.45 19.27 1.32
C ARG A 192 14.02 19.48 1.77
N ASN A 193 13.82 19.80 3.04
CA ASN A 193 12.59 20.38 3.54
C ASN A 193 12.86 21.72 4.23
N ASN A 194 11.84 22.31 4.85
CA ASN A 194 11.96 23.62 5.52
C ASN A 194 12.94 23.63 6.70
N GLN A 195 13.31 22.47 7.25
CA GLN A 195 14.14 22.36 8.46
C GLN A 195 15.52 21.77 8.19
N TYR A 196 15.62 20.83 7.25
CA TYR A 196 16.81 20.03 7.03
C TYR A 196 17.12 19.92 5.54
N THR A 197 18.40 19.89 5.22
CA THR A 197 18.92 19.48 3.92
C THR A 197 19.86 18.32 4.14
N ALA A 198 19.75 17.30 3.30
CA ALA A 198 20.66 16.17 3.28
C ALA A 198 21.22 15.99 1.85
N ASP A 199 22.54 15.98 1.73
CA ASP A 199 23.25 15.69 0.49
C ASP A 199 23.88 14.28 0.55
N TYR A 200 23.73 13.51 -0.53
CA TYR A 200 24.18 12.13 -0.62
C TYR A 200 25.25 11.98 -1.71
N ARG A 201 26.25 11.13 -1.45
CA ARG A 201 27.25 10.74 -2.46
C ARG A 201 27.40 9.23 -2.55
N TYR A 202 27.70 8.76 -3.75
CA TYR A 202 27.82 7.35 -4.08
C TYR A 202 29.18 7.09 -4.73
N ASP A 203 29.71 5.88 -4.54
CA ASP A 203 30.85 5.40 -5.30
C ASP A 203 30.43 4.91 -6.70
N ALA A 204 31.41 4.47 -7.49
CA ALA A 204 31.19 3.93 -8.84
C ALA A 204 30.35 2.65 -8.87
N LEU A 205 30.24 1.93 -7.74
CA LEU A 205 29.43 0.72 -7.61
C LEU A 205 28.01 1.03 -7.11
N GLY A 206 27.66 2.31 -6.96
CA GLY A 206 26.33 2.73 -6.49
C GLY A 206 26.12 2.64 -4.98
N ARG A 207 27.18 2.36 -4.20
CA ARG A 207 27.07 2.33 -2.74
C ARG A 207 27.16 3.75 -2.19
N ARG A 208 26.25 4.10 -1.26
CA ARG A 208 26.28 5.40 -0.59
C ARG A 208 27.51 5.49 0.32
N ILE A 209 28.37 6.47 0.07
CA ILE A 209 29.61 6.71 0.83
C ILE A 209 29.53 7.95 1.72
N GLN A 210 28.52 8.81 1.55
CA GLN A 210 28.36 10.02 2.37
C GLN A 210 26.90 10.44 2.50
N LYS A 211 26.56 10.96 3.69
CA LYS A 211 25.39 11.79 3.97
C LYS A 211 25.89 13.01 4.74
N ARG A 212 25.56 14.22 4.28
CA ARG A 212 25.82 15.49 4.97
C ARG A 212 24.51 16.19 5.24
#